data_AF-A0A7D5VFW1-F1
#
_entry.id   AF-A0A7D5VFW1-F1
#
_cell.length_a   1.000
_cell.length_b   1.000
_cell.length_c   1.000
_cell.angle_alpha   90.00
_cell.angle_beta   90.00
_cell.angle_gamma   90.00
#
_symmetry.space_group_name_H-M   'P 1'
#
loop_
_entity.id
_entity.type
_entity.pdbx_description
1 polymer ?
#
loop_
_entity_poly.entity_id
_entity_poly.type
_entity_poly.pdbx_seq_one_letter_code
_entity_poly.pdbx_strand_id
1 'polypeptide(L)'
;MSQRDELVREIGALSDAEAVRALSVLVEDRGLLSSAREIGPAQAELGQALRAAGIEPVEGGGEGDVARAALEYAALQGDGAVAEAVEYVRSPMERFDPVSVAVGALAVTLLQTEVVVDRDRRGRWKVTVHKRALKDAALARVLTALLSHLTNGK
;
A
#
# COMPACT_ATOMS: atom_id res chain seq x y z
N MET A 1 13.92 19.14 12.75
CA MET A 1 13.07 18.12 12.10
C MET A 1 13.98 17.13 11.42
N SER A 2 13.69 15.84 11.49
CA SER A 2 14.45 14.83 10.73
C SER A 2 14.01 14.84 9.26
N GLN A 3 14.90 14.49 8.34
CA GLN A 3 14.60 14.33 6.91
C GLN A 3 13.43 13.34 6.69
N ARG A 4 13.32 12.34 7.57
CA ARG A 4 12.20 11.39 7.59
C ARG A 4 10.86 12.06 7.93
N ASP A 5 10.82 12.97 8.91
CA ASP A 5 9.58 13.64 9.32
C ASP A 5 9.09 14.60 8.23
N GLU A 6 10.04 15.22 7.52
CA GLU A 6 9.77 16.06 6.36
C GLU A 6 9.19 15.26 5.20
N LEU A 7 9.80 14.11 4.86
CA LEU A 7 9.27 13.21 3.83
C LEU A 7 7.86 12.69 4.15
N VAL A 8 7.58 12.33 5.41
CA VAL A 8 6.22 11.92 5.83
C VAL A 8 5.22 13.07 5.64
N ARG A 9 5.58 14.29 6.00
CA ARG A 9 4.74 15.47 5.77
C ARG A 9 4.50 15.71 4.27
N GLU A 10 5.52 15.51 3.47
CA GLU A 10 5.47 15.66 2.02
C GLU A 10 4.55 14.63 1.35
N ILE A 11 4.60 13.37 1.80
CA ILE A 11 3.67 12.31 1.38
C ILE A 11 2.23 12.67 1.75
N GLY A 12 2.02 13.16 2.98
CA GLY A 12 0.70 13.61 3.45
C GLY A 12 0.08 14.74 2.63
N ALA A 13 0.90 15.55 1.94
CA ALA A 13 0.46 16.66 1.10
C ALA A 13 0.14 16.26 -0.35
N LEU A 14 0.42 15.02 -0.76
CA LEU A 14 0.13 14.54 -2.12
C LEU A 14 -1.38 14.44 -2.34
N SER A 15 -1.83 14.87 -3.52
CA SER A 15 -3.17 14.53 -4.01
C SER A 15 -3.31 13.01 -4.17
N ASP A 16 -4.55 12.50 -4.18
CA ASP A 16 -4.80 11.07 -4.31
C ASP A 16 -4.11 10.47 -5.55
N ALA A 17 -4.20 11.17 -6.68
CA ALA A 17 -3.58 10.74 -7.93
C ALA A 17 -2.04 10.74 -7.87
N GLU A 18 -1.43 11.72 -7.20
CA GLU A 18 0.03 11.75 -7.00
C GLU A 18 0.49 10.65 -6.06
N ALA A 19 -0.26 10.39 -4.98
CA ALA A 19 0.06 9.31 -4.04
C ALA A 19 0.01 7.95 -4.74
N VAL A 20 -1.04 7.67 -5.52
CA VAL A 20 -1.17 6.41 -6.29
C VAL A 20 -0.04 6.26 -7.32
N ARG A 21 0.31 7.34 -8.04
CA ARG A 21 1.45 7.34 -8.97
C ARG A 21 2.78 7.07 -8.25
N ALA A 22 3.02 7.72 -7.11
CA ALA A 22 4.26 7.55 -6.37
C ALA A 22 4.39 6.13 -5.83
N LEU A 23 3.31 5.55 -5.32
CA LEU A 23 3.30 4.15 -4.90
C LEU A 23 3.56 3.20 -6.07
N SER A 24 2.98 3.48 -7.25
CA SER A 24 3.21 2.67 -8.45
C SER A 24 4.68 2.69 -8.88
N VAL A 25 5.29 3.88 -8.91
CA VAL A 25 6.72 4.07 -9.22
C VAL A 25 7.60 3.32 -8.22
N LEU A 26 7.29 3.40 -6.92
CA LEU A 26 8.03 2.68 -5.89
C LEU A 26 7.95 1.16 -6.05
N VAL A 27 6.79 0.62 -6.39
CA VAL A 27 6.60 -0.82 -6.61
C VAL A 27 7.31 -1.27 -7.91
N GLU A 28 7.32 -0.41 -8.93
CA GLU A 28 8.05 -0.65 -10.19
C GLU A 28 9.56 -0.68 -9.98
N ASP A 29 10.11 0.30 -9.27
CA ASP A 29 11.54 0.39 -8.96
C ASP A 29 12.04 -0.88 -8.23
N ARG A 30 11.18 -1.47 -7.40
CA ARG A 30 11.46 -2.74 -6.70
C ARG A 30 11.27 -3.99 -7.55
N GLY A 31 10.84 -3.87 -8.81
CA GLY A 31 10.54 -5.00 -9.69
C GLY A 31 9.31 -5.82 -9.26
N LEU A 32 8.41 -5.23 -8.46
CA LEU A 32 7.31 -5.93 -7.81
C LEU A 32 5.96 -5.84 -8.55
N LEU A 33 5.90 -5.14 -9.68
CA LEU A 33 4.66 -4.96 -10.44
C LEU A 33 4.00 -6.27 -10.89
N SER A 34 4.80 -7.28 -11.24
CA SER A 34 4.28 -8.60 -11.65
C SER A 34 3.48 -9.25 -10.52
N SER A 35 4.00 -9.22 -9.30
CA SER A 35 3.30 -9.73 -8.11
C SER A 35 2.03 -8.95 -7.79
N ALA A 36 2.07 -7.62 -7.96
CA ALA A 36 0.88 -6.79 -7.76
C ALA A 36 -0.25 -7.14 -8.75
N ARG A 37 0.10 -7.44 -10.02
CA ARG A 37 -0.89 -7.85 -11.03
C ARG A 37 -1.58 -9.17 -10.69
N GLU A 38 -0.88 -10.10 -10.03
CA GLU A 38 -1.46 -11.38 -9.58
C GLU A 38 -2.43 -11.21 -8.40
N ILE A 39 -2.22 -10.19 -7.56
CA ILE A 39 -3.06 -9.90 -6.39
C ILE A 39 -4.31 -9.09 -6.79
N GLY A 40 -4.25 -8.28 -7.85
CA GLY A 40 -5.37 -7.43 -8.31
C GLY A 40 -6.74 -8.13 -8.39
N PRO A 41 -6.86 -9.32 -9.01
CA PRO A 41 -8.11 -10.08 -9.09
C PRO A 41 -8.64 -10.61 -7.74
N ALA A 42 -7.83 -10.59 -6.68
CA ALA A 42 -8.10 -11.21 -5.39
C ALA A 42 -8.56 -10.24 -4.29
N GLN A 43 -8.78 -8.96 -4.63
CA GLN A 43 -9.05 -7.90 -3.65
C GLN A 43 -10.21 -8.19 -2.68
N ALA A 44 -11.29 -8.81 -3.17
CA ALA A 44 -12.42 -9.19 -2.32
C ALA A 44 -12.04 -10.27 -1.29
N GLU A 45 -11.22 -11.25 -1.68
CA GLU A 45 -10.74 -12.30 -0.79
C GLU A 45 -9.70 -11.75 0.21
N LEU A 46 -8.87 -10.80 -0.24
CA LEU A 46 -7.93 -10.08 0.61
C LEU A 46 -8.64 -9.31 1.73
N GLY A 47 -9.72 -8.61 1.42
CA GLY A 47 -10.53 -7.89 2.42
C GLY A 47 -11.12 -8.84 3.48
N GLN A 48 -11.57 -10.03 3.06
CA GLN A 48 -12.05 -11.06 4.00
C GLN A 48 -10.93 -11.58 4.89
N ALA A 49 -9.74 -11.80 4.34
CA ALA A 49 -8.60 -12.29 5.10
C ALA A 49 -8.09 -11.25 6.13
N LEU A 50 -8.13 -9.95 5.79
CA LEU A 50 -7.79 -8.86 6.73
C LEU A 50 -8.77 -8.77 7.90
N ARG A 51 -10.07 -8.90 7.64
CA ARG A 51 -11.09 -8.99 8.71
C ARG A 51 -10.88 -10.21 9.59
N ALA A 52 -10.56 -11.36 9.00
CA ALA A 52 -10.27 -12.57 9.75
C ALA A 52 -9.01 -12.44 10.63
N ALA A 53 -8.09 -11.54 10.27
CA ALA A 53 -6.93 -11.18 11.07
C ALA A 53 -7.23 -10.15 12.18
N GLY A 54 -8.48 -9.69 12.31
CA GLY A 54 -8.92 -8.73 13.33
C GLY A 54 -8.66 -7.26 12.99
N ILE A 55 -8.42 -6.95 11.71
CA ILE A 55 -8.37 -5.57 11.22
C ILE A 55 -9.80 -5.10 10.99
N GLU A 56 -10.12 -3.91 11.49
CA GLU A 56 -11.44 -3.28 11.30
C GLU A 56 -11.33 -2.11 10.31
N PRO A 57 -12.30 -1.96 9.38
CA PRO A 57 -12.36 -0.80 8.52
C PRO A 57 -12.75 0.43 9.35
N VAL A 58 -12.22 1.59 8.97
CA VAL A 58 -12.62 2.91 9.47
C VAL A 58 -13.29 3.72 8.35
N GLU A 59 -14.02 4.77 8.70
CA GLU A 59 -14.52 5.74 7.71
C GLU A 59 -13.36 6.47 7.02
N GLY A 60 -13.46 6.67 5.70
CA GLY A 60 -12.32 7.03 4.86
C GLY A 60 -11.58 5.78 4.34
N GLY A 61 -10.78 5.90 3.28
CA GLY A 61 -10.22 4.73 2.57
C GLY A 61 -10.29 4.85 1.06
N GLY A 62 -10.05 6.05 0.54
CA GLY A 62 -9.84 6.24 -0.89
C GLY A 62 -8.50 5.62 -1.34
N GLU A 63 -8.30 5.51 -2.65
CA GLU A 63 -7.04 5.00 -3.19
C GLU A 63 -5.83 5.84 -2.74
N GLY A 64 -6.01 7.16 -2.64
CA GLY A 64 -5.00 8.07 -2.11
C GLY A 64 -4.63 7.80 -0.65
N ASP A 65 -5.60 7.44 0.19
CA ASP A 65 -5.35 7.15 1.61
C ASP A 65 -4.50 5.87 1.76
N VAL A 66 -4.82 4.84 0.98
CA VAL A 66 -4.03 3.60 0.93
C VAL A 66 -2.61 3.89 0.46
N ALA A 67 -2.48 4.68 -0.61
CA ALA A 67 -1.19 4.99 -1.20
C ALA A 67 -0.30 5.80 -0.25
N ARG A 68 -0.84 6.86 0.38
CA ARG A 68 -0.09 7.66 1.37
C ARG A 68 0.34 6.81 2.56
N ALA A 69 -0.56 5.99 3.12
CA ALA A 69 -0.22 5.13 4.26
C ALA A 69 0.93 4.17 3.91
N ALA A 70 0.89 3.53 2.73
CA ALA A 70 1.93 2.62 2.28
C ALA A 70 3.29 3.33 2.08
N LEU A 71 3.29 4.51 1.48
CA LEU A 71 4.48 5.35 1.29
C LEU A 71 5.07 5.82 2.63
N GLU A 72 4.22 6.28 3.56
CA GLU A 72 4.63 6.67 4.91
C GLU A 72 5.28 5.50 5.64
N TYR A 73 4.67 4.32 5.58
CA TYR A 73 5.24 3.11 6.17
C TYR A 73 6.64 2.81 5.60
N ALA A 74 6.81 2.83 4.27
CA ALA A 74 8.10 2.60 3.64
C ALA A 74 9.16 3.66 4.05
N ALA A 75 8.77 4.94 4.10
CA ALA A 75 9.65 6.01 4.59
C ALA A 75 10.07 5.79 6.06
N LEU A 76 9.14 5.33 6.90
CA LEU A 76 9.39 4.99 8.31
C LEU A 76 10.26 3.73 8.50
N GLN A 77 10.35 2.85 7.50
CA GLN A 77 11.32 1.75 7.48
C GLN A 77 12.70 2.17 6.98
N GLY A 78 12.80 3.30 6.29
CA GLY A 78 14.07 3.94 5.91
C GLY A 78 14.40 3.73 4.45
N ASP A 79 13.36 3.52 3.66
CA ASP A 79 13.48 3.26 2.25
C ASP A 79 13.77 4.55 1.48
N GLY A 80 14.99 4.63 0.94
CA GLY A 80 15.46 5.81 0.22
C GLY A 80 14.72 6.06 -1.10
N ALA A 81 14.19 5.00 -1.73
CA ALA A 81 13.47 5.11 -3.01
C ALA A 81 12.13 5.85 -2.89
N VAL A 82 11.60 5.99 -1.66
CA VAL A 82 10.37 6.75 -1.42
C VAL A 82 10.56 8.24 -1.74
N ALA A 83 11.71 8.82 -1.41
CA ALA A 83 11.99 10.23 -1.70
C ALA A 83 12.01 10.47 -3.22
N GLU A 84 12.67 9.57 -3.96
CA GLU A 84 12.76 9.64 -5.43
C GLU A 84 11.38 9.48 -6.09
N ALA A 85 10.55 8.55 -5.61
CA ALA A 85 9.20 8.36 -6.11
C ALA A 85 8.30 9.58 -5.86
N VAL A 86 8.43 10.25 -4.70
CA VAL A 86 7.70 11.48 -4.37
C VAL A 86 8.17 12.66 -5.23
N GLU A 87 9.48 12.79 -5.46
CA GLU A 87 10.04 13.82 -6.32
C GLU A 87 9.58 13.65 -7.78
N TYR A 88 9.58 12.41 -8.27
CA TYR A 88 9.16 12.07 -9.63
C TYR A 88 7.74 12.53 -9.94
N VAL A 89 6.78 12.31 -9.03
CA VAL A 89 5.38 12.67 -9.29
C VAL A 89 5.09 14.16 -9.19
N ARG A 90 5.94 14.91 -8.51
CA ARG A 90 5.86 16.38 -8.40
C ARG A 90 6.41 17.09 -9.63
N SER A 91 7.20 16.40 -10.44
CA SER A 91 7.72 16.88 -11.72
C SER A 91 7.16 16.03 -12.87
N PRO A 92 5.86 16.15 -13.19
CA PRO A 92 5.18 15.21 -14.08
C PRO A 92 5.75 15.29 -15.51
N MET A 93 6.54 14.29 -15.89
CA MET A 93 6.67 13.89 -17.29
C MET A 93 5.50 12.95 -17.62
N GLU A 94 4.89 13.09 -18.80
CA GLU A 94 3.60 12.49 -19.24
C GLU A 94 3.52 10.95 -19.30
N ARG A 95 4.37 10.20 -18.58
CA ARG A 95 4.70 8.82 -18.97
C ARG A 95 4.05 7.69 -18.20
N PHE A 96 3.21 7.94 -17.18
CA PHE A 96 2.67 6.85 -16.38
C PHE A 96 1.15 6.99 -16.12
N ASP A 97 0.39 6.05 -16.68
CA ASP A 97 -1.02 5.84 -16.37
C ASP A 97 -1.15 4.63 -15.41
N PRO A 98 -1.20 4.85 -14.08
CA PRO A 98 -1.20 3.79 -13.07
C PRO A 98 -2.52 3.00 -13.01
N VAL A 99 -3.51 3.33 -13.84
CA VAL A 99 -4.90 2.82 -13.78
C VAL A 99 -5.00 1.30 -13.99
N SER A 100 -3.95 0.62 -14.46
CA SER A 100 -4.01 -0.84 -14.72
C SER A 100 -3.84 -1.75 -13.49
N VAL A 101 -3.27 -1.27 -12.38
CA VAL A 101 -3.04 -2.09 -11.18
C VAL A 101 -3.72 -1.47 -9.98
N ALA A 102 -4.59 -2.23 -9.32
CA ALA A 102 -5.31 -1.74 -8.17
C ALA A 102 -4.38 -1.35 -7.02
N VAL A 103 -4.61 -0.19 -6.41
CA VAL A 103 -3.78 0.35 -5.33
C VAL A 103 -3.66 -0.60 -4.14
N GLY A 104 -4.71 -1.38 -3.84
CA GLY A 104 -4.68 -2.37 -2.78
C GLY A 104 -3.65 -3.47 -3.05
N ALA A 105 -3.49 -3.87 -4.30
CA ALA A 105 -2.48 -4.85 -4.70
C ALA A 105 -1.06 -4.28 -4.64
N LEU A 106 -0.87 -3.01 -5.03
CA LEU A 106 0.40 -2.30 -4.88
C LEU A 106 0.82 -2.24 -3.41
N ALA A 107 -0.10 -1.84 -2.53
CA ALA A 107 0.14 -1.74 -1.09
C ALA A 107 0.49 -3.11 -0.47
N VAL A 108 -0.27 -4.17 -0.75
CA VAL A 108 0.05 -5.51 -0.24
C VAL A 108 1.40 -6.01 -0.73
N THR A 109 1.72 -5.76 -2.00
CA THR A 109 2.99 -6.21 -2.57
C THR A 109 4.17 -5.52 -1.88
N LEU A 110 4.04 -4.24 -1.56
CA LEU A 110 5.03 -3.49 -0.79
C LEU A 110 5.25 -4.08 0.62
N LEU A 111 4.20 -4.65 1.22
CA LEU A 111 4.20 -5.20 2.58
C LEU A 111 4.65 -6.67 2.65
N GLN A 112 5.03 -7.32 1.55
CA GLN A 112 5.30 -8.77 1.51
C GLN A 112 6.39 -9.25 2.49
N THR A 113 7.24 -8.36 3.01
CA THR A 113 8.21 -8.70 4.06
C THR A 113 7.58 -8.89 5.45
N GLU A 114 6.39 -8.31 5.68
CA GLU A 114 5.71 -8.28 6.98
C GLU A 114 4.35 -8.99 6.96
N VAL A 115 3.80 -9.19 5.76
CA VAL A 115 2.51 -9.82 5.50
C VAL A 115 2.71 -10.93 4.49
N VAL A 116 2.53 -12.18 4.92
CA VAL A 116 2.51 -13.32 4.00
C VAL A 116 1.11 -13.43 3.44
N VAL A 117 0.98 -13.26 2.13
CA VAL A 117 -0.26 -13.47 1.39
C VAL A 117 -0.07 -14.67 0.50
N ASP A 118 -0.68 -15.80 0.85
CA ASP A 118 -0.55 -17.06 0.12
C ASP A 118 -1.91 -17.65 -0.24
N ARG A 119 -1.95 -18.48 -1.28
CA ARG A 119 -3.11 -19.34 -1.53
C ARG A 119 -2.96 -20.63 -0.75
N ASP A 120 -3.97 -20.97 0.05
CA ASP A 120 -4.05 -22.24 0.74
C ASP A 120 -4.19 -23.41 -0.27
N ARG A 121 -4.04 -24.65 0.22
CA ARG A 121 -4.20 -25.86 -0.61
C ARG A 121 -5.59 -26.03 -1.23
N ARG A 122 -6.55 -25.20 -0.87
CA ARG A 122 -7.93 -25.16 -1.39
C ARG A 122 -8.15 -23.99 -2.34
N GLY A 123 -7.10 -23.23 -2.67
CA GLY A 123 -7.13 -22.10 -3.60
C GLY A 123 -7.63 -20.79 -3.00
N ARG A 124 -7.82 -20.71 -1.67
CA ARG A 124 -8.30 -19.49 -0.99
C ARG A 124 -7.13 -18.64 -0.53
N TRP A 125 -7.28 -17.32 -0.61
CA TRP A 125 -6.28 -16.42 -0.05
C TRP A 125 -6.24 -16.46 1.47
N LYS A 126 -5.03 -16.53 2.02
CA LYS A 126 -4.73 -16.47 3.43
C LYS A 126 -3.74 -15.33 3.64
N VAL A 127 -4.02 -14.51 4.64
CA VAL A 127 -3.15 -13.42 5.07
C VAL A 127 -2.62 -13.77 6.44
N THR A 128 -1.30 -13.78 6.59
CA THR A 128 -0.63 -13.94 7.87
C THR A 128 0.14 -12.66 8.18
N VAL A 129 -0.32 -11.93 9.19
CA VAL A 129 0.37 -10.74 9.69
C VAL A 129 1.21 -11.14 10.90
N HIS A 130 2.49 -10.81 10.91
CA HIS A 130 3.35 -11.12 12.06
C HIS A 130 2.96 -10.26 13.28
N LYS A 131 2.85 -10.87 14.47
CA LYS A 131 2.44 -10.18 15.71
C LYS A 131 3.28 -8.95 16.08
N ARG A 132 4.55 -8.93 15.69
CA ARG A 132 5.45 -7.76 15.88
C ARG A 132 5.03 -6.60 14.99
N ALA A 133 4.59 -6.90 13.79
CA ALA A 133 4.12 -5.97 12.79
C ALA A 133 2.79 -5.29 13.23
N LEU A 134 1.89 -6.03 13.90
CA LEU A 134 0.66 -5.46 14.47
C LEU A 134 0.88 -4.43 15.60
N LYS A 135 2.08 -4.36 16.18
CA LYS A 135 2.43 -3.33 17.18
C LYS A 135 3.00 -2.07 16.53
N ASP A 136 3.29 -2.10 15.24
CA ASP A 136 3.75 -0.95 14.48
C ASP A 136 2.52 -0.12 14.06
N ALA A 137 2.43 1.10 14.61
CA ALA A 137 1.31 2.00 14.34
C ALA A 137 1.24 2.42 12.86
N ALA A 138 2.36 2.47 12.15
CA ALA A 138 2.38 2.79 10.73
C ALA A 138 1.85 1.63 9.91
N LEU A 139 2.27 0.39 10.19
CA LEU A 139 1.73 -0.78 9.51
C LEU A 139 0.23 -0.96 9.77
N ALA A 140 -0.21 -0.76 11.02
CA ALA A 140 -1.63 -0.81 11.37
C ALA A 140 -2.46 0.17 10.52
N ARG A 141 -1.96 1.40 10.30
CA ARG A 141 -2.61 2.38 9.41
C ARG A 141 -2.72 1.89 7.98
N VAL A 142 -1.67 1.27 7.42
CA VAL A 142 -1.74 0.70 6.05
C VAL A 142 -2.81 -0.36 5.97
N LEU A 143 -2.84 -1.31 6.91
CA LEU A 143 -3.79 -2.41 6.93
C LEU A 143 -5.23 -1.91 7.10
N THR A 144 -5.45 -0.93 7.96
CA THR A 144 -6.76 -0.29 8.15
C THR A 144 -7.21 0.47 6.90
N ALA A 145 -6.35 1.30 6.30
CA ALA A 145 -6.68 2.03 5.07
C ALA A 145 -7.00 1.07 3.92
N LEU A 146 -6.19 0.01 3.78
CA LEU A 146 -6.38 -1.04 2.79
C LEU A 146 -7.73 -1.74 2.99
N LEU A 147 -8.06 -2.14 4.22
CA LEU A 147 -9.34 -2.79 4.48
C LEU A 147 -10.50 -1.85 4.19
N SER A 148 -10.45 -0.59 4.64
CA SER A 148 -11.50 0.38 4.33
C SER A 148 -11.73 0.53 2.83
N HIS A 149 -10.66 0.67 2.05
CA HIS A 149 -10.72 0.74 0.58
C HIS A 149 -11.40 -0.48 -0.04
N LEU A 150 -10.99 -1.68 0.38
CA LEU A 150 -11.56 -2.95 -0.11
C LEU A 150 -13.03 -3.14 0.26
N THR A 151 -13.52 -2.44 1.29
CA THR A 151 -14.90 -2.54 1.77
C THR A 151 -15.82 -1.45 1.23
N ASN A 152 -15.26 -0.30 0.84
CA ASN A 152 -16.01 0.85 0.30
C ASN A 152 -16.09 0.86 -1.23
N GLY A 153 -15.29 0.03 -1.93
CA GLY A 153 -15.31 -0.12 -3.40
C GLY A 153 -16.52 -0.87 -3.96
N LYS A 154 -17.74 -0.46 -3.58
CA LYS A 154 -19.00 -0.90 -4.19
C LYS A 154 -19.42 0.00 -5.34
#